data_AF-A0A5E6SDE7-F1
#
_entry.id   AF-A0A5E6SDE7-F1
#
_cell.length_a   1.000
_cell.length_b   1.000
_cell.length_c   1.000
_cell.angle_alpha   90.00
_cell.angle_beta   90.00
_cell.angle_gamma   90.00
#
_symmetry.space_group_name_H-M   'P 1'
#
loop_
_entity.id
_entity.type
_entity.pdbx_description
1 polymer ?
#
loop_
_entity_poly.entity_id
_entity_poly.type
_entity_poly.pdbx_seq_one_letter_code
_entity_poly.pdbx_strand_id
1 'polypeptide(L)'
;MSLPITARQLNALRALQRIDPDLGELATTIALAFDPSSIENPQMARLILEKTCRRIVAGQPGSHEAMIQHLERFGDLDCLSPEQVSDFTDRIRKHA
;
A
#
# COMPACT_ATOMS: atom_id res chain seq x y z
N MET A 1 6.19 2.11 -15.49
CA MET A 1 4.92 2.83 -15.84
C MET A 1 3.92 2.45 -14.77
N SER A 2 3.40 3.37 -13.96
CA SER A 2 2.56 3.00 -12.80
C SER A 2 1.22 2.40 -13.21
N LEU A 3 0.68 1.53 -12.35
CA LEU A 3 -0.64 0.94 -12.54
C LEU A 3 -1.74 1.99 -12.38
N PRO A 4 -2.77 2.00 -13.24
CA PRO A 4 -3.91 2.88 -13.05
C PRO A 4 -4.67 2.52 -11.77
N ILE A 5 -4.89 3.54 -10.93
CA ILE A 5 -5.73 3.44 -9.74
C ILE A 5 -7.19 3.26 -10.18
N THR A 6 -7.83 2.20 -9.72
CA THR A 6 -9.26 1.97 -10.01
C THR A 6 -10.14 2.78 -9.08
N ALA A 7 -11.40 3.00 -9.46
CA ALA A 7 -12.41 3.59 -8.58
C ALA A 7 -12.53 2.83 -7.24
N ARG A 8 -12.41 1.50 -7.27
CA ARG A 8 -12.51 0.66 -6.07
C ARG A 8 -11.32 0.85 -5.13
N GLN A 9 -10.11 0.94 -5.68
CA GLN A 9 -8.90 1.25 -4.93
C GLN A 9 -8.94 2.68 -4.37
N LEU A 10 -9.32 3.66 -5.20
CA LEU A 10 -9.47 5.05 -4.79
C LEU A 10 -10.43 5.20 -3.61
N ASN A 11 -11.54 4.45 -3.61
CA ASN A 11 -12.48 4.46 -2.49
C ASN A 11 -11.87 3.91 -1.19
N ALA A 12 -11.02 2.88 -1.26
CA ALA A 12 -10.31 2.36 -0.09
C ALA A 12 -9.28 3.36 0.43
N LEU A 13 -8.50 3.99 -0.47
CA LEU A 13 -7.52 5.03 -0.12
C LEU A 13 -8.20 6.23 0.56
N ARG A 14 -9.31 6.72 -0.01
CA ARG A 14 -10.10 7.81 0.58
C ARG A 14 -10.73 7.44 1.91
N ALA A 15 -11.17 6.19 2.08
CA ALA A 15 -11.71 5.73 3.35
C ALA A 15 -10.63 5.74 4.44
N LEU A 16 -9.41 5.28 4.10
CA LEU A 16 -8.25 5.34 4.99
C LEU A 16 -7.89 6.79 5.34
N GLN A 17 -7.80 7.67 4.33
CA GLN A 17 -7.48 9.09 4.54
C GLN A 17 -8.48 9.82 5.45
N ARG A 18 -9.75 9.40 5.50
CA ARG A 18 -10.74 10.01 6.40
C ARG A 18 -10.53 9.66 7.86
N ILE A 19 -9.95 8.49 8.15
CA ILE A 19 -9.71 8.03 9.52
C ILE A 19 -8.28 8.36 9.99
N ASP A 20 -7.32 8.32 9.07
CA ASP A 20 -5.92 8.63 9.28
C ASP A 20 -5.40 9.32 7.99
N PRO A 21 -5.38 10.67 7.97
CA PRO A 21 -4.98 11.44 6.79
C PRO A 21 -3.58 11.11 6.28
N ASP A 22 -2.62 10.97 7.20
CA ASP A 22 -1.21 10.75 6.90
C ASP A 22 -1.00 9.33 6.33
N LEU A 23 -1.66 8.33 6.92
CA LEU A 23 -1.60 6.95 6.45
C LEU A 23 -2.34 6.78 5.11
N GLY A 24 -3.44 7.51 4.91
CA GLY A 24 -4.16 7.52 3.63
C GLY A 24 -3.37 8.19 2.50
N GLU A 25 -2.65 9.27 2.79
CA GLU A 25 -1.72 9.89 1.85
C GLU A 25 -0.58 8.92 1.52
N LEU A 26 0.04 8.30 2.53
CA LEU A 26 1.08 7.30 2.34
C LEU A 26 0.62 6.13 1.46
N ALA A 27 -0.57 5.58 1.71
CA ALA A 27 -1.13 4.51 0.89
C ALA A 27 -1.34 4.94 -0.57
N THR A 28 -1.67 6.21 -0.80
CA THR A 28 -1.76 6.78 -2.14
C THR A 28 -0.39 6.91 -2.79
N THR A 29 0.61 7.38 -2.04
CA THR A 29 2.01 7.43 -2.51
C THR A 29 2.52 6.04 -2.91
N ILE A 30 2.27 5.02 -2.09
CA ILE A 30 2.62 3.62 -2.39
C ILE A 30 1.98 3.17 -3.71
N ALA A 31 0.67 3.42 -3.88
CA ALA A 31 -0.05 3.04 -5.09
C ALA A 31 0.50 3.70 -6.36
N LEU A 32 0.98 4.94 -6.27
CA LEU A 32 1.55 5.69 -7.38
C LEU A 32 3.01 5.33 -7.66
N ALA A 33 3.78 4.99 -6.63
CA ALA A 33 5.19 4.58 -6.72
C ALA A 33 5.36 3.18 -7.31
N PHE A 34 4.33 2.34 -7.24
CA PHE A 34 4.37 0.94 -7.66
C PHE A 34 4.72 0.78 -9.15
N ASP A 35 5.85 0.12 -9.43
CA ASP A 35 6.22 -0.28 -10.79
C ASP A 35 5.80 -1.73 -11.08
N PRO A 36 4.85 -1.96 -12.00
CA PRO A 36 4.38 -3.30 -12.33
C PRO A 36 5.27 -4.05 -13.32
N SER A 37 6.37 -3.46 -13.79
CA SER A 37 7.15 -3.96 -14.93
C SER A 37 7.78 -5.34 -14.69
N SER A 38 8.07 -5.66 -13.43
CA SER A 38 8.78 -6.86 -12.99
C SER A 38 7.87 -8.04 -12.64
N ILE A 39 6.55 -7.87 -12.65
CA ILE A 39 5.60 -8.90 -12.17
C ILE A 39 4.55 -9.31 -13.19
N GLU A 40 4.23 -10.60 -13.22
CA GLU A 40 3.26 -11.18 -14.16
C GLU A 40 1.80 -10.74 -13.89
N ASN A 41 1.47 -10.46 -12.62
CA ASN A 41 0.11 -10.14 -12.20
C ASN A 41 0.05 -8.85 -11.35
N PRO A 42 0.22 -7.69 -11.99
CA PRO A 42 0.21 -6.40 -11.29
C PRO A 42 -1.17 -6.02 -10.73
N GLN A 43 -2.25 -6.60 -11.27
CA GLN A 43 -3.59 -6.43 -10.73
C GLN A 43 -3.75 -7.07 -9.34
N MET A 44 -3.04 -8.17 -9.06
CA MET A 44 -3.02 -8.81 -7.75
C MET A 44 -2.32 -7.92 -6.71
N ALA A 45 -1.17 -7.32 -7.04
CA ALA A 45 -0.46 -6.41 -6.13
C ALA A 45 -1.33 -5.19 -5.76
N ARG A 46 -2.02 -4.62 -6.75
CA ARG A 46 -3.02 -3.56 -6.52
C ARG A 46 -4.15 -4.01 -5.58
N LEU A 47 -4.64 -5.24 -5.77
CA LEU A 47 -5.71 -5.81 -4.93
C LEU A 47 -5.25 -6.02 -3.48
N ILE A 48 -4.00 -6.44 -3.28
CA ILE A 48 -3.39 -6.60 -1.97
C ILE A 48 -3.39 -5.26 -1.24
N LEU A 49 -2.86 -4.20 -1.86
CA LEU A 49 -2.82 -2.86 -1.26
C LEU A 49 -4.24 -2.35 -0.92
N GLU A 50 -5.19 -2.50 -1.85
CA GLU A 50 -6.59 -2.13 -1.61
C GLU A 50 -7.17 -2.86 -0.39
N LYS A 51 -7.03 -4.19 -0.34
CA LYS A 51 -7.59 -5.00 0.75
C LYS A 51 -6.96 -4.63 2.07
N THR A 52 -5.64 -4.44 2.12
CA THR A 52 -4.94 -4.09 3.36
C THR A 52 -5.40 -2.72 3.88
N CYS A 53 -5.58 -1.72 3.01
CA CYS A 53 -6.19 -0.44 3.41
C CYS A 53 -7.57 -0.63 4.05
N ARG A 54 -8.43 -1.49 3.48
CA ARG A 54 -9.75 -1.78 4.06
C ARG A 54 -9.66 -2.48 5.42
N ARG A 55 -8.67 -3.35 5.62
CA ARG A 55 -8.44 -4.04 6.91
C ARG A 55 -8.03 -3.05 7.99
N ILE A 56 -7.17 -2.09 7.66
CA ILE A 56 -6.79 -0.98 8.55
C ILE A 56 -8.02 -0.14 8.89
N VAL A 57 -8.82 0.24 7.88
CA VAL A 57 -10.06 0.99 8.10
C VAL A 57 -11.04 0.27 9.02
N ALA A 58 -11.11 -1.06 8.92
CA ALA A 58 -11.95 -1.88 9.78
C ALA A 58 -11.34 -2.15 11.17
N GLY A 59 -10.17 -1.57 11.51
CA GLY A 59 -9.49 -1.78 12.78
C GLY A 59 -9.05 -3.22 13.01
N GLN A 60 -8.79 -3.99 11.94
CA GLN A 60 -8.43 -5.40 12.09
C GLN A 60 -7.03 -5.53 12.72
N PRO A 61 -6.86 -6.42 13.71
CA PRO A 61 -5.57 -6.64 14.33
C PRO A 61 -4.55 -7.18 13.32
N GLY A 62 -3.31 -6.72 13.41
CA GLY A 62 -2.23 -7.13 12.51
C GLY A 62 -2.28 -6.48 11.11
N SER A 63 -3.17 -5.51 10.86
CA SER A 63 -3.35 -4.93 9.52
C SER A 63 -2.20 -4.00 9.11
N HIS A 64 -1.57 -3.31 10.06
CA HIS A 64 -0.37 -2.50 9.81
C HIS A 64 0.84 -3.39 9.52
N GLU A 65 1.04 -4.46 10.30
CA GLU A 65 2.11 -5.44 10.10
C GLU A 65 1.96 -6.15 8.76
N ALA A 66 0.72 -6.50 8.37
CA ALA A 66 0.46 -7.04 7.05
C ALA A 66 0.82 -6.05 5.93
N MET A 67 0.56 -4.75 6.12
CA MET A 67 0.97 -3.72 5.15
C MET A 67 2.50 -3.68 5.00
N ILE A 68 3.23 -3.73 6.11
CA ILE A 68 4.71 -3.76 6.11
C ILE A 68 5.22 -4.98 5.36
N GLN A 69 4.71 -6.17 5.65
CA GLN A 69 5.10 -7.42 4.96
C GLN A 69 4.82 -7.35 3.46
N HIS A 70 3.71 -6.72 3.05
CA HIS A 70 3.42 -6.52 1.64
C HIS A 70 4.40 -5.56 0.96
N LEU A 71 4.83 -4.50 1.64
CA LEU A 71 5.84 -3.57 1.11
C LEU A 71 7.19 -4.24 0.94
N GLU A 72 7.63 -5.03 1.92
CA GLU A 72 8.85 -5.84 1.83
C GLU A 72 8.77 -6.78 0.62
N ARG A 73 7.64 -7.48 0.46
CA ARG A 73 7.43 -8.37 -0.68
C ARG A 73 7.39 -7.64 -2.02
N PHE A 74 6.89 -6.41 -2.07
CA PHE A 74 6.94 -5.59 -3.28
C PHE A 74 8.36 -5.11 -3.58
N GLY A 75 9.19 -4.86 -2.57
CA GLY A 75 10.62 -4.63 -2.73
C GLY A 75 11.36 -5.82 -3.31
N ASP A 76 11.12 -7.02 -2.77
CA ASP A 76 11.71 -8.27 -3.29
C ASP A 76 11.37 -8.56 -4.75
N LEU A 77 10.25 -8.00 -5.22
CA LEU A 77 9.75 -8.15 -6.59
C LEU A 77 10.12 -6.96 -7.47
N ASP A 78 11.01 -6.07 -7.03
CA ASP A 78 11.42 -4.84 -7.74
C ASP A 78 10.25 -3.88 -8.09
N CYS A 79 9.11 -4.00 -7.40
CA CYS A 79 7.97 -3.11 -7.60
C CYS A 79 8.11 -1.77 -6.85
N LEU A 80 9.01 -1.71 -5.88
CA LEU A 80 9.38 -0.54 -5.09
C LEU A 80 10.90 -0.56 -4.86
N SER A 81 11.53 0.62 -4.81
CA SER A 81 12.95 0.68 -4.47
C SER A 81 13.19 0.35 -2.99
N PRO A 82 14.39 -0.12 -2.61
CA PRO A 82 14.73 -0.36 -1.20
C PRO A 82 14.52 0.87 -0.31
N GLU A 83 14.82 2.07 -0.84
CA GLU A 83 14.61 3.35 -0.15
C GLU A 83 13.13 3.63 0.11
N GLN A 84 12.26 3.36 -0.89
CA GLN A 84 10.82 3.48 -0.75
C GLN A 84 10.27 2.49 0.27
N VAL A 85 10.72 1.22 0.23
CA VAL A 85 10.29 0.20 1.19
C VAL A 85 10.65 0.61 2.61
N SER A 86 11.88 1.12 2.83
CA SER A 86 12.32 1.60 4.14
C SER A 86 11.48 2.78 4.63
N ASP A 87 11.33 3.84 3.81
CA ASP A 87 10.55 5.03 4.18
C ASP A 87 9.09 4.67 4.50
N PHE A 88 8.44 3.91 3.62
CA PHE A 88 7.05 3.55 3.80
C PHE A 88 6.83 2.68 5.03
N THR A 89 7.72 1.73 5.29
CA THR A 89 7.67 0.86 6.47
C THR A 89 7.83 1.66 7.76
N ASP A 90 8.80 2.57 7.82
CA ASP A 90 9.05 3.40 9.00
C ASP A 90 7.90 4.37 9.27
N ARG A 91 7.26 4.87 8.22
CA ARG A 91 6.05 5.68 8.37
C ARG A 91 4.90 4.84 8.90
N ILE A 92 4.61 3.66 8.35
CA ILE A 92 3.51 2.80 8.86
C ILE A 92 3.72 2.42 10.33
N ARG A 93 4.95 2.12 10.75
CA ARG A 93 5.25 1.81 12.17
C ARG A 93 4.94 2.95 13.14
N LYS A 94 4.92 4.20 12.68
CA LYS A 94 4.52 5.35 13.51
C LYS A 94 3.00 5.49 13.68
N HIS A 95 2.23 4.82 12.83
CA HIS A 95 0.76 4.81 12.84
C HIS A 95 0.15 3.52 13.44
N ALA A 96 0.97 2.50 13.72
CA ALA A 96 0.56 1.23 14.31
C ALA A 96 0.50 1.30 15.85
#